data_AF-D0VZW0-F1
#
_entry.id   AF-D0VZW0-F1
#
_cell.length_a   1.000
_cell.length_b   1.000
_cell.length_c   1.000
_cell.angle_alpha   90.00
_cell.angle_beta   90.00
_cell.angle_gamma   90.00
#
_symmetry.space_group_name_H-M   'P 1'
#
loop_
_entity.id
_entity.type
_entity.pdbx_description
1 polymer ?
#
loop_
_entity_poly.entity_id
_entity_poly.type
_entity_poly.pdbx_seq_one_letter_code
_entity_poly.pdbx_strand_id
1 'polypeptide(L)'
;FVLTQFNSASLNRHIARTYFGNGINFGDRFVEVLAATQTPGETGKNWFQGTADAVRQFIWVFEDAKNRNIENVAILCGDHLYRMDYMDFIQSHIDRDADITISCAAVG
;
A
#
# COMPACT_ATOMS: atom_id res chain seq x y z
N PHE A 1 -1.98 0.82 3.29
CA PHE A 1 -0.91 1.84 3.26
C PHE A 1 -0.71 2.34 1.84
N VAL A 2 -0.24 3.58 1.69
CA VAL A 2 0.17 4.18 0.41
C VAL A 2 1.65 4.57 0.53
N LEU A 3 2.52 3.86 -0.18
CA LEU A 3 3.95 4.13 -0.20
C LEU A 3 4.28 5.18 -1.26
N THR A 4 5.00 6.24 -0.88
CA THR A 4 5.41 7.32 -1.79
C THR A 4 6.86 7.72 -1.56
N GLN A 5 7.57 8.12 -2.61
CA GLN A 5 8.91 8.70 -2.43
C GLN A 5 8.84 10.06 -1.72
N PHE A 6 7.85 10.87 -2.07
CA PHE A 6 7.70 12.24 -1.57
C PHE A 6 6.44 12.38 -0.74
N ASN A 7 6.55 13.00 0.43
CA ASN A 7 5.39 13.44 1.18
C ASN A 7 4.80 14.70 0.53
N SER A 8 3.54 14.65 0.10
CA SER A 8 2.85 15.80 -0.50
C SER A 8 1.61 16.17 0.31
N ALA A 9 1.54 17.45 0.70
CA ALA A 9 0.34 18.01 1.32
C ALA A 9 -0.90 17.86 0.41
N SER A 10 -0.73 17.93 -0.91
CA SER A 10 -1.85 17.75 -1.84
C SER A 10 -2.37 16.31 -1.84
N LEU A 11 -1.47 15.31 -1.76
CA LEU A 11 -1.81 13.89 -1.68
C LEU A 11 -2.56 13.60 -0.38
N ASN A 12 -2.00 14.02 0.75
CA ASN A 12 -2.60 13.83 2.07
C ASN A 12 -4.00 14.47 2.13
N ARG A 13 -4.14 15.70 1.61
CA ARG A 13 -5.43 16.40 1.54
C ARG A 13 -6.43 15.68 0.64
N HIS A 14 -6.00 15.13 -0.49
CA HIS A 14 -6.87 14.39 -1.40
C HIS A 14 -7.39 13.11 -0.74
N ILE A 15 -6.49 12.29 -0.18
CA ILE A 15 -6.86 11.06 0.53
C ILE A 15 -7.81 11.38 1.69
N ALA A 16 -7.49 12.40 2.48
CA ALA A 16 -8.31 12.74 3.62
C ALA A 16 -9.73 13.17 3.25
N ARG A 17 -9.88 13.98 2.19
CA ARG A 17 -11.20 14.40 1.71
C ARG A 17 -11.99 13.27 1.07
N THR A 18 -11.35 12.45 0.25
CA THR A 18 -12.02 11.38 -0.50
C THR A 18 -12.44 10.23 0.41
N TYR A 19 -11.57 9.83 1.34
CA TYR A 19 -11.79 8.65 2.16
C TYR A 19 -12.33 8.97 3.56
N PHE A 20 -11.95 10.08 4.21
CA PHE A 20 -12.42 10.39 5.57
C PHE A 20 -13.50 11.49 5.64
N GLY A 21 -13.73 12.24 4.55
CA GLY A 21 -14.59 13.42 4.55
C GLY A 21 -16.10 13.17 4.60
N ASN A 22 -16.57 11.95 4.33
CA ASN A 22 -17.99 11.67 4.11
C ASN A 22 -18.75 11.05 5.31
N GLY A 23 -18.20 11.11 6.52
CA GLY A 23 -18.88 10.56 7.72
C GLY A 23 -19.02 9.03 7.71
N ILE A 24 -18.30 8.34 6.83
CA ILE A 24 -18.20 6.89 6.81
C ILE A 24 -17.33 6.49 8.00
N ASN A 25 -17.91 5.77 8.96
CA ASN A 25 -17.18 5.27 10.11
C ASN A 25 -16.33 4.08 9.64
N PHE A 26 -15.02 4.28 9.52
CA PHE A 26 -14.11 3.24 9.03
C PHE A 26 -13.84 2.13 10.06
N GLY A 27 -14.36 2.20 11.29
CA GLY A 27 -14.01 1.24 12.33
C GLY A 27 -12.48 1.13 12.46
N ASP A 28 -11.95 -0.09 12.36
CA ASP A 28 -10.50 -0.36 12.35
C ASP A 28 -9.82 -0.21 10.97
N ARG A 29 -10.56 0.18 9.92
CA ARG A 29 -10.00 0.38 8.57
C ARG A 29 -9.34 1.75 8.49
N PHE A 30 -8.24 1.84 7.75
CA PHE A 30 -7.52 3.10 7.61
C PHE A 30 -6.80 3.20 6.26
N VAL A 31 -6.46 4.42 5.89
CA VAL A 31 -5.58 4.74 4.76
C VAL A 31 -4.49 5.67 5.28
N GLU A 32 -3.27 5.16 5.35
CA GLU A 32 -2.10 5.90 5.84
C GLU A 32 -1.05 6.02 4.73
N VAL A 33 -0.48 7.22 4.59
CA VAL A 33 0.58 7.54 3.62
C VAL A 33 1.93 7.42 4.31
N LEU A 34 2.79 6.58 3.75
CA LEU A 34 4.15 6.35 4.20
C LEU A 34 5.13 6.88 3.16
N ALA A 35 5.84 7.95 3.51
CA ALA A 35 6.77 8.62 2.61
C ALA A 35 8.23 8.27 2.95
N ALA A 36 9.04 7.98 1.93
CA ALA A 36 10.49 7.76 2.08
C ALA A 36 11.18 8.98 2.71
N THR A 37 10.77 10.17 2.28
CA THR A 37 11.32 11.44 2.76
C THR A 37 10.24 12.23 3.50
N GLN A 38 10.45 12.51 4.78
CA GLN A 38 9.57 13.40 5.56
C GLN A 38 9.97 14.88 5.47
N THR A 39 11.24 15.17 5.12
CA THR A 39 11.80 16.53 5.08
C THR A 39 12.34 16.84 3.68
N PRO A 40 11.96 17.97 3.05
CA PRO A 40 12.60 18.44 1.82
C PRO A 40 14.07 18.79 2.06
N GLY A 41 14.98 18.35 1.20
CA GLY A 41 16.41 18.72 1.24
C GLY A 41 17.38 17.54 1.19
N GLU A 42 18.68 17.83 1.16
CA GLU A 42 19.74 16.81 1.02
C GLU A 42 19.84 15.86 2.20
N THR A 43 19.44 16.30 3.39
CA THR A 43 19.39 15.53 4.64
C THR A 43 18.26 14.51 4.70
N GLY A 44 17.28 14.57 3.79
CA GLY A 44 16.15 13.64 3.70
C GLY A 44 16.28 12.56 2.63
N LYS A 45 17.42 12.45 1.93
CA LYS A 45 17.63 11.62 0.72
C LYS A 45 17.73 10.10 0.97
N ASN A 46 16.90 9.51 1.81
CA ASN A 46 16.72 8.06 1.83
C ASN A 46 15.67 7.65 0.81
N TRP A 47 16.00 7.80 -0.48
CA TRP A 47 15.10 7.39 -1.55
C TRP A 47 14.98 5.87 -1.60
N PHE A 48 13.77 5.40 -1.93
CA PHE A 48 13.59 3.99 -2.28
C PHE A 48 14.47 3.66 -3.48
N GLN A 49 15.25 2.58 -3.35
CA GLN A 49 16.03 2.02 -4.46
C GLN A 49 15.16 1.16 -5.41
N GLY A 50 13.89 0.96 -5.07
CA GLY A 50 12.91 0.19 -5.84
C GLY A 50 11.67 -0.14 -5.00
N THR A 51 10.71 -0.86 -5.58
CA THR A 51 9.47 -1.27 -4.88
C THR A 51 9.75 -2.25 -3.74
N ALA A 52 10.63 -3.24 -3.94
CA ALA A 52 11.04 -4.14 -2.86
C ALA A 52 11.76 -3.40 -1.72
N ASP A 53 12.58 -2.40 -2.06
CA ASP A 53 13.25 -1.55 -1.08
C ASP A 53 12.24 -0.72 -0.28
N ALA A 54 11.22 -0.17 -0.95
CA ALA A 54 10.13 0.55 -0.30
C ALA A 54 9.42 -0.33 0.73
N VAL A 55 9.02 -1.55 0.35
CA VAL A 55 8.38 -2.50 1.27
C VAL A 55 9.31 -2.84 2.44
N ARG A 56 10.59 -3.09 2.17
CA ARG A 56 11.59 -3.41 3.20
C ARG A 56 11.78 -2.28 4.21
N GLN A 57 11.82 -1.03 3.78
CA GLN A 57 11.97 0.12 4.67
C GLN A 57 10.78 0.29 5.63
N PHE A 58 9.61 -0.23 5.27
CA PHE A 58 8.39 -0.20 6.10
C PHE A 58 7.99 -1.57 6.64
N ILE A 59 8.90 -2.55 6.71
CA ILE A 59 8.54 -3.89 7.18
C ILE A 59 7.99 -3.89 8.62
N TRP A 60 8.48 -2.96 9.45
CA TRP A 60 8.04 -2.74 10.83
C TRP A 60 6.54 -2.44 10.94
N VAL A 61 5.92 -1.92 9.88
CA VAL A 61 4.49 -1.64 9.84
C VAL A 61 3.68 -2.93 9.92
N PHE A 62 4.15 -4.01 9.30
CA PHE A 62 3.50 -5.32 9.37
C PHE A 62 3.71 -5.98 10.73
N GLU A 63 4.77 -5.61 11.46
CA GLU A 63 5.08 -6.13 12.79
C GLU A 63 4.33 -5.42 13.93
N ASP A 64 3.73 -4.26 13.64
CA ASP A 64 2.93 -3.49 14.59
C ASP A 64 1.78 -4.32 15.15
N ALA A 65 1.52 -4.19 16.45
CA ALA A 65 0.56 -5.01 17.19
C ALA A 65 -0.84 -5.02 16.56
N LYS A 66 -1.22 -3.91 15.91
CA LYS A 66 -2.50 -3.77 15.19
C LYS A 66 -2.58 -4.60 13.90
N ASN A 67 -1.44 -4.89 13.28
CA ASN A 67 -1.35 -5.57 11.99
C ASN A 67 -0.91 -7.05 12.12
N ARG A 68 -0.62 -7.52 13.34
CA ARG A 68 -0.14 -8.90 13.60
C ARG A 68 -1.10 -10.01 13.21
N ASN A 69 -2.40 -9.72 13.09
CA ASN A 69 -3.41 -10.70 12.69
C ASN A 69 -3.75 -10.65 11.19
N ILE A 70 -2.89 -10.01 10.38
CA ILE A 70 -3.03 -9.99 8.93
C ILE A 70 -2.34 -11.23 8.37
N GLU A 71 -3.12 -12.13 7.76
CA GLU A 71 -2.61 -13.35 7.13
C GLU A 71 -2.07 -13.09 5.72
N ASN A 72 -2.72 -12.19 4.97
CA ASN A 72 -2.44 -11.95 3.57
C ASN A 72 -2.24 -10.46 3.28
N VAL A 73 -1.19 -10.13 2.52
CA VAL A 73 -0.88 -8.74 2.12
C VAL A 73 -0.94 -8.60 0.61
N ALA A 74 -1.81 -7.73 0.12
CA ALA A 74 -1.88 -7.38 -1.30
C ALA A 74 -0.94 -6.20 -1.61
N ILE A 75 0.01 -6.41 -2.53
CA ILE A 75 0.91 -5.37 -3.03
C ILE A 75 0.41 -4.93 -4.42
N LEU A 76 0.06 -3.66 -4.57
CA LEU A 76 -0.53 -3.10 -5.79
C LEU A 76 0.34 -1.99 -6.37
N CYS A 77 0.39 -1.91 -7.71
CA CYS A 77 1.04 -0.81 -8.40
C CYS A 77 0.14 0.44 -8.42
N GLY A 78 0.73 1.63 -8.35
CA GLY A 78 0.01 2.90 -8.22
C GLY A 78 -0.35 3.59 -9.53
N ASP A 79 0.14 3.11 -10.68
CA ASP A 79 0.10 3.80 -11.98
C ASP A 79 -0.71 3.07 -13.06
N HIS A 80 -1.20 1.86 -12.79
CA HIS A 80 -2.00 1.09 -13.73
C HIS A 80 -3.47 1.53 -13.72
N LEU A 81 -4.03 1.79 -14.90
CA LEU A 81 -5.46 2.03 -15.07
C LEU A 81 -6.18 0.70 -15.37
N TYR A 82 -6.86 0.14 -14.36
CA TYR A 82 -7.64 -1.09 -14.51
C TYR A 82 -8.73 -1.16 -13.42
N ARG A 83 -9.62 -2.13 -13.57
CA ARG A 83 -10.59 -2.52 -12.53
C ARG A 83 -10.49 -4.02 -12.31
N MET A 84 -10.33 -4.42 -11.07
CA MET A 84 -10.23 -5.82 -10.67
C MET A 84 -10.98 -6.02 -9.36
N ASP A 85 -11.66 -7.15 -9.21
CA ASP A 85 -12.12 -7.62 -7.91
C ASP A 85 -10.97 -8.40 -7.25
N TYR A 86 -10.42 -7.87 -6.15
CA TYR A 86 -9.33 -8.51 -5.44
C TYR A 86 -9.77 -9.70 -4.60
N MET A 87 -11.08 -9.83 -4.32
CA MET A 87 -11.58 -10.97 -3.54
C MET A 87 -11.36 -12.28 -4.27
N ASP A 88 -11.64 -12.32 -5.58
CA ASP A 88 -11.39 -13.51 -6.41
C ASP A 88 -9.90 -13.88 -6.45
N PHE A 89 -9.03 -12.86 -6.49
CA PHE A 89 -7.57 -13.05 -6.50
C PHE A 89 -7.06 -13.62 -5.18
N ILE A 90 -7.52 -13.07 -4.06
CA ILE A 90 -7.14 -13.52 -2.71
C ILE A 90 -7.73 -14.91 -2.44
N GLN A 91 -8.97 -15.18 -2.86
CA GLN A 91 -9.57 -16.50 -2.71
C GLN A 91 -8.76 -17.56 -3.48
N SER A 92 -8.35 -17.26 -4.72
CA SER A 92 -7.49 -18.17 -5.48
C SER A 92 -6.11 -18.39 -4.84
N HIS A 93 -5.58 -17.42 -4.10
CA HIS A 93 -4.34 -17.55 -3.34
C HIS A 93 -4.52 -18.51 -2.17
N ILE A 94 -5.60 -18.33 -1.39
CA ILE A 94 -5.96 -19.18 -0.24
C ILE A 94 -6.28 -20.61 -0.68
N ASP A 95 -7.11 -20.79 -1.71
CA ASP A 95 -7.55 -22.11 -2.18
C ASP A 95 -6.39 -22.97 -2.69
N ARG A 96 -5.32 -22.34 -3.14
CA ARG A 96 -4.12 -23.00 -3.67
C ARG A 96 -3.02 -23.18 -2.63
N ASP A 97 -3.22 -22.67 -1.40
CA ASP A 97 -2.21 -22.65 -0.34
C ASP A 97 -0.86 -22.13 -0.85
N ALA A 98 -0.91 -21.04 -1.63
CA ALA A 98 0.27 -20.50 -2.30
C ALA A 98 1.00 -19.52 -1.39
N ASP A 99 2.35 -19.58 -1.33
CA ASP A 99 3.13 -18.57 -0.60
C ASP A 99 3.04 -17.18 -1.27
N ILE A 100 3.00 -17.15 -2.60
CA ILE A 100 2.97 -15.93 -3.41
C ILE A 100 2.07 -16.16 -4.62
N THR A 101 1.22 -15.19 -4.94
CA THR A 101 0.42 -15.19 -6.18
C THR A 101 0.66 -13.91 -6.96
N ILE A 102 0.86 -14.06 -8.27
CA ILE A 102 1.17 -12.95 -9.19
C ILE A 102 0.05 -12.89 -10.23
N SER A 103 -0.53 -11.70 -10.41
CA SER A 103 -1.48 -11.44 -11.51
C SER A 103 -0.71 -11.17 -12.79
N CYS A 104 -1.00 -11.94 -13.85
CA CYS A 104 -0.37 -11.83 -15.15
C CYS A 104 -1.41 -11.47 -16.22
N ALA A 105 -1.16 -10.41 -16.97
CA ALA A 105 -1.90 -10.11 -18.18
C ALA A 105 -1.17 -10.70 -19.39
N ALA A 106 -1.90 -11.40 -20.26
CA ALA A 106 -1.33 -11.90 -21.51
C ALA A 106 -0.97 -10.72 -22.43
N VAL A 107 0.26 -10.71 -22.93
CA VAL A 107 0.69 -9.77 -23.96
C VAL A 107 0.40 -10.42 -25.31
N GLY A 108 -0.52 -9.83 -26.07
CA GLY A 108 -0.84 -10.21 -27.44
C GLY A 108 -0.02 -9.45 -28.46
#